data_AF-A0AA38L9K2-F1
#
_entry.id   AF-A0AA38L9K2-F1
#
_cell.length_a   1.000
_cell.length_b   1.000
_cell.length_c   1.000
_cell.angle_alpha   90.00
_cell.angle_beta   90.00
_cell.angle_gamma   90.00
#
_symmetry.space_group_name_H-M   'P 1'
#
loop_
_entity.id
_entity.type
_entity.pdbx_description
1 polymer ?
#
loop_
_entity_poly.entity_id
_entity_poly.type
_entity_poly.pdbx_seq_one_letter_code
_entity_poly.pdbx_strand_id
1 'polypeptide(L)'
;RFRHPHGIHPGMLACLVCRLFHPTSSLATACGMQTLIDICGKLRVVFASFLAIIARFLGIRGMFYRLAGEQARLIDDASGTLPPYDQFVTLGPVCCQETVDNLKSKTGYEVAIVDVNDLKRVQILAASFGVDHKHLEMALIDNPA
;
A
#
# COMPACT_ATOMS: atom_id res chain seq x y z
N ARG A 1 7.65 -2.03 -8.40
CA ARG A 1 8.33 -0.72 -8.68
C ARG A 1 9.09 -0.35 -7.42
N PHE A 2 10.36 0.04 -7.51
CA PHE A 2 11.23 0.17 -6.34
C PHE A 2 11.96 1.52 -6.34
N ARG A 3 12.19 2.09 -5.16
CA ARG A 3 12.98 3.31 -4.98
C ARG A 3 14.03 3.08 -3.91
N HIS A 4 15.29 3.30 -4.25
CA HIS A 4 16.36 3.22 -3.28
C HIS A 4 16.34 4.47 -2.38
N PRO A 5 16.44 4.35 -1.05
CA PRO A 5 16.36 5.47 -0.12
C PRO A 5 17.33 6.61 -0.41
N HIS A 6 18.52 6.32 -0.96
CA HIS A 6 19.51 7.34 -1.29
C HIS A 6 19.05 8.31 -2.40
N GLY A 7 18.13 7.86 -3.27
CA GLY A 7 17.54 8.71 -4.31
C GLY A 7 16.28 9.45 -3.86
N ILE A 8 15.87 9.27 -2.60
CA ILE A 8 14.71 9.95 -2.02
C ILE A 8 15.24 11.07 -1.13
N HIS A 9 14.70 12.28 -1.31
CA HIS A 9 15.07 13.44 -0.49
C HIS A 9 13.86 13.89 0.32
N PRO A 10 13.69 13.40 1.57
CA PRO A 10 12.54 13.74 2.38
C PRO A 10 12.51 15.23 2.73
N GLY A 11 11.42 15.89 2.36
CA GLY A 11 11.15 17.26 2.77
C GLY A 11 10.62 17.33 4.21
N MET A 12 10.54 18.55 4.75
CA MET A 12 10.02 18.79 6.11
C MET A 12 8.62 18.18 6.33
N LEU A 13 7.77 18.21 5.31
CA LEU A 13 6.43 17.61 5.40
C LEU A 13 6.51 16.10 5.65
N ALA A 14 7.37 15.39 4.91
CA ALA A 14 7.54 13.95 5.07
C ALA A 14 8.02 13.61 6.48
N CYS A 15 9.04 14.34 6.97
CA CYS A 15 9.58 14.18 8.31
C CYS A 15 8.59 14.50 9.44
N LEU A 16 7.60 15.35 9.18
CA LEU A 16 6.57 15.70 10.16
C LEU A 16 5.43 14.68 10.15
N VAL A 17 4.89 14.39 8.97
CA VAL A 17 3.70 13.53 8.82
C VAL A 17 4.02 12.08 9.20
N CYS A 18 5.24 11.59 8.93
CA CYS A 18 5.63 10.23 9.28
C CYS A 18 5.52 9.94 10.79
N ARG A 19 5.66 10.96 11.65
CA ARG A 19 5.55 10.84 13.11
C ARG A 19 4.12 10.56 13.60
N LEU A 20 3.11 10.74 12.75
CA LEU A 20 1.71 10.44 13.07
C LEU A 20 1.42 8.92 13.04
N PHE A 21 2.33 8.13 12.46
CA PHE A 21 2.16 6.70 12.23
C PHE A 21 2.83 5.88 13.33
N HIS A 22 2.32 4.66 13.52
CA HIS A 22 2.95 3.69 14.42
C HIS A 22 4.34 3.31 13.88
N PRO A 23 5.38 3.14 14.72
CA PRO A 23 6.75 2.90 14.26
C PRO A 23 6.93 1.71 13.30
N THR A 24 6.04 0.73 13.37
CA THR A 24 6.04 -0.46 12.50
C THR A 24 5.35 -0.23 11.15
N SER A 25 4.81 0.97 10.89
CA SER A 25 4.20 1.29 9.60
C SER A 25 5.25 1.70 8.59
N SER A 26 5.12 1.22 7.35
CA SER A 26 5.91 1.66 6.18
C SER A 26 5.89 3.18 5.96
N LEU A 27 4.86 3.88 6.46
CA LEU A 27 4.74 5.34 6.39
C LEU A 27 5.34 6.09 7.58
N ALA A 28 5.90 5.37 8.56
CA ALA A 28 6.54 5.96 9.73
C ALA A 28 7.96 6.49 9.44
N THR A 29 8.54 6.11 8.31
CA THR A 29 9.82 6.65 7.85
C THR A 29 9.63 7.84 6.92
N ALA A 30 10.59 8.76 6.95
CA ALA A 30 10.56 9.94 6.10
C ALA A 30 10.67 9.57 4.60
N CYS A 31 11.41 8.53 4.26
CA CYS A 31 11.55 8.04 2.88
C CYS A 31 10.25 7.42 2.35
N GLY A 32 9.57 6.59 3.15
CA GLY A 32 8.25 6.04 2.80
C GLY A 32 7.20 7.14 2.63
N MET A 33 7.14 8.09 3.57
CA MET A 33 6.22 9.23 3.49
C MET A 33 6.51 10.15 2.31
N GLN A 34 7.78 10.45 2.01
CA GLN A 34 8.14 11.25 0.84
C GLN A 34 7.73 10.54 -0.46
N THR A 35 7.93 9.23 -0.53
CA THR A 35 7.50 8.43 -1.68
C THR A 35 5.99 8.49 -1.88
N LEU A 36 5.20 8.45 -0.80
CA LEU A 36 3.75 8.66 -0.88
C LEU A 36 3.40 10.07 -1.36
N ILE A 37 4.08 11.09 -0.85
CA ILE A 37 3.89 12.49 -1.27
C ILE A 37 4.15 12.67 -2.76
N ASP A 38 5.20 12.05 -3.29
CA ASP A 38 5.56 12.15 -4.71
C ASP A 38 4.50 11.53 -5.63
N ILE A 39 3.77 10.51 -5.15
CA ILE A 39 2.76 9.79 -5.91
C ILE A 39 1.39 10.45 -5.77
N CYS A 40 0.97 10.72 -4.54
CA CYS A 40 -0.38 11.19 -4.24
C CYS A 40 -0.50 12.71 -4.28
N GLY A 41 0.62 13.41 -4.25
CA GLY A 41 0.71 14.86 -4.21
C GLY A 41 0.69 15.42 -2.79
N LYS A 42 1.51 16.46 -2.58
CA LYS A 42 1.68 17.15 -1.30
C LYS A 42 0.36 17.61 -0.67
N LEU A 43 -0.49 18.28 -1.44
CA LEU A 43 -1.76 18.83 -0.96
C LEU A 43 -2.70 17.73 -0.44
N ARG A 44 -2.77 16.61 -1.16
CA ARG A 44 -3.61 15.47 -0.78
C ARG A 44 -3.14 14.85 0.53
N VAL A 45 -1.82 14.67 0.71
CA VAL A 45 -1.25 14.13 1.95
C VAL A 45 -1.50 15.06 3.14
N VAL A 46 -1.37 16.38 2.96
CA VAL A 46 -1.68 17.35 4.02
C VAL A 46 -3.15 17.26 4.43
N PHE A 47 -4.06 17.29 3.45
CA PHE A 47 -5.50 17.19 3.71
C PHE A 47 -5.89 15.87 4.37
N ALA A 48 -5.36 14.74 3.87
CA ALA A 48 -5.57 13.43 4.45
C ALA A 48 -5.05 13.34 5.90
N SER A 49 -3.88 13.93 6.18
CA SER A 49 -3.30 13.99 7.53
C SER A 49 -4.18 14.79 8.48
N PHE A 50 -4.62 15.97 8.06
CA PHE A 50 -5.48 16.84 8.86
C PHE A 50 -6.82 16.16 9.21
N LEU A 51 -7.51 15.60 8.21
CA LEU A 51 -8.76 14.88 8.44
C LEU A 51 -8.57 13.60 9.25
N ALA A 52 -7.44 12.91 9.12
CA ALA A 52 -7.14 11.74 9.93
C ALA A 52 -6.96 12.08 11.41
N ILE A 53 -6.37 13.24 11.72
CA ILE A 53 -6.25 13.73 13.09
C ILE A 53 -7.65 14.01 13.67
N ILE A 54 -8.51 14.71 12.93
CA ILE A 54 -9.90 14.98 13.35
C ILE A 54 -10.67 13.66 13.55
N ALA A 55 -10.59 12.75 12.57
CA ALA A 55 -11.25 11.44 12.63
C ALA A 55 -10.80 10.63 13.86
N ARG A 56 -9.52 10.72 14.24
CA ARG A 56 -8.99 10.06 15.44
C ARG A 56 -9.62 10.62 16.73
N PHE A 57 -9.87 11.92 16.82
CA PHE A 57 -10.62 12.50 17.95
C PHE A 57 -12.07 12.00 18.02
N LEU A 58 -12.66 11.67 16.87
CA LEU A 58 -13.99 11.06 16.77
C LEU A 58 -13.98 9.52 16.91
N GLY A 59 -12.84 8.91 17.23
CA GLY A 59 -12.69 7.46 17.38
C GLY A 59 -12.60 6.67 16.06
N ILE A 60 -12.57 7.35 14.90
CA ILE A 60 -12.49 6.71 13.59
C ILE A 60 -11.04 6.48 13.19
N ARG A 61 -10.65 5.22 12.98
CA ARG A 61 -9.28 4.82 12.60
C ARG A 61 -9.13 4.61 11.09
N GLY A 62 -7.92 4.80 10.59
CA GLY A 62 -7.55 4.48 9.20
C GLY A 62 -8.02 5.49 8.15
N MET A 63 -8.54 6.66 8.55
CA MET A 63 -9.05 7.68 7.62
C MET A 63 -7.96 8.23 6.69
N PHE A 64 -6.72 8.33 7.18
CA PHE A 64 -5.58 8.73 6.35
C PHE A 64 -5.48 7.87 5.09
N TYR A 65 -5.46 6.55 5.23
CA TYR A 65 -5.31 5.62 4.11
C TYR A 65 -6.47 5.68 3.13
N ARG A 66 -7.69 6.00 3.59
CA ARG A 66 -8.86 6.17 2.72
C ARG A 66 -8.74 7.43 1.85
N LEU A 67 -8.14 8.49 2.38
CA LEU A 67 -8.05 9.79 1.71
C LEU A 67 -6.77 9.94 0.89
N ALA A 68 -5.64 9.45 1.39
CA ALA A 68 -4.33 9.57 0.75
C ALA A 68 -4.26 8.82 -0.59
N GLY A 69 -5.05 7.76 -0.76
CA GLY A 69 -5.18 6.99 -2.00
C GLY A 69 -4.71 5.55 -1.86
N GLU A 70 -4.98 4.73 -2.89
CA GLU A 70 -4.70 3.28 -2.89
C GLU A 70 -3.25 2.96 -2.52
N GLN A 71 -2.29 3.69 -3.08
CA GLN A 71 -0.87 3.47 -2.82
C GLN A 71 -0.48 3.71 -1.35
N ALA A 72 -1.25 4.46 -0.57
CA ALA A 72 -0.94 4.65 0.85
C ALA A 72 -1.00 3.35 1.66
N ARG A 73 -1.77 2.35 1.20
CA ARG A 73 -1.84 1.02 1.83
C ARG A 73 -0.83 0.02 1.28
N LEU A 74 -0.31 0.29 0.08
CA LEU A 74 0.50 -0.66 -0.70
C LEU A 74 1.98 -0.26 -0.75
N ILE A 75 2.36 0.84 -0.10
CA ILE A 75 3.77 1.23 0.03
C ILE A 75 4.34 0.44 1.20
N ASP A 76 5.39 -0.30 0.91
CA ASP A 76 6.23 -0.96 1.90
C ASP A 76 7.61 -0.34 1.92
N ASP A 77 8.09 -0.06 3.12
CA ASP A 77 9.48 0.39 3.30
C ASP A 77 10.39 -0.83 3.49
N ALA A 78 11.69 -0.58 3.57
CA ALA A 78 12.75 -1.54 3.88
C ALA A 78 12.50 -2.44 5.12
N SER A 79 11.56 -2.07 5.99
CA SER A 79 11.25 -2.85 7.19
C SER A 79 10.36 -4.05 6.84
N GLY A 80 10.90 -5.26 7.01
CA GLY A 80 10.13 -6.51 6.90
C GLY A 80 10.10 -7.13 5.50
N THR A 81 10.81 -6.58 4.52
CA THR A 81 10.93 -7.15 3.18
C THR A 81 12.14 -8.09 3.06
N LEU A 82 12.09 -9.06 2.14
CA LEU A 82 13.18 -9.99 1.88
C LEU A 82 14.31 -9.32 1.07
N PRO A 83 15.59 -9.68 1.29
CA PRO A 83 16.67 -9.22 0.43
C PRO A 83 16.47 -9.57 -1.05
N PRO A 84 16.81 -8.67 -2.00
CA PRO A 84 17.44 -7.35 -1.80
C PRO A 84 16.45 -6.20 -1.57
N TYR A 85 15.15 -6.48 -1.42
CA TYR A 85 14.11 -5.46 -1.30
C TYR A 85 14.04 -4.80 0.08
N ASP A 86 14.75 -5.37 1.06
CA ASP A 86 15.05 -4.79 2.39
C ASP A 86 15.84 -3.48 2.32
N GLN A 87 16.30 -3.10 1.13
CA GLN A 87 17.03 -1.84 0.89
C GLN A 87 16.20 -0.82 0.10
N PHE A 88 14.93 -1.11 -0.20
CA PHE A 88 14.12 -0.28 -1.09
C PHE A 88 12.76 0.06 -0.48
N VAL A 89 12.24 1.24 -0.84
CA VAL A 89 10.82 1.53 -0.74
C VAL A 89 10.13 0.87 -1.93
N THR A 90 9.27 -0.10 -1.64
CA THR A 90 8.47 -0.85 -2.62
C THR A 90 7.12 -0.19 -2.79
N LEU A 91 6.76 0.05 -4.05
CA LEU A 91 5.47 0.61 -4.42
C LEU A 91 4.52 -0.52 -4.84
N GLY A 92 3.27 -0.37 -4.43
CA GLY A 92 2.18 -1.22 -4.89
C GLY A 92 2.08 -1.31 -6.41
N PRO A 93 1.54 -2.43 -6.93
CA PRO A 93 1.33 -2.60 -8.35
C PRO A 93 0.39 -1.54 -8.92
N VAL A 94 0.50 -1.30 -10.22
CA VAL A 94 -0.35 -0.37 -10.98
C VAL A 94 -0.95 -1.12 -12.17
N CYS A 95 -2.06 -0.62 -12.71
CA CYS A 95 -2.78 -1.26 -13.82
C CYS A 95 -3.14 -2.73 -13.52
N CYS A 96 -3.45 -3.06 -12.25
CA CYS A 96 -3.70 -4.42 -11.81
C CYS A 96 -4.85 -5.08 -12.60
N GLN A 97 -5.96 -4.35 -12.81
CA GLN A 97 -7.12 -4.85 -13.54
C GLN A 97 -6.79 -5.16 -15.01
N GLU A 98 -6.15 -4.22 -15.70
CA GLU A 98 -5.68 -4.43 -17.08
C GLU A 98 -4.75 -5.65 -17.16
N THR A 99 -3.87 -5.81 -16.17
CA THR A 99 -2.91 -6.93 -16.12
C THR A 99 -3.63 -8.27 -16.01
N VAL A 100 -4.57 -8.43 -15.06
CA VAL A 100 -5.29 -9.70 -14.88
C VAL A 100 -6.20 -10.02 -16.06
N ASP A 101 -6.84 -9.02 -16.66
CA ASP A 101 -7.70 -9.20 -17.84
C ASP A 101 -6.87 -9.62 -19.06
N ASN A 102 -5.71 -9.01 -19.26
CA ASN A 102 -4.79 -9.38 -20.34
C ASN A 102 -4.27 -10.82 -20.17
N LEU A 103 -3.88 -11.20 -18.95
CA LEU A 103 -3.45 -12.57 -18.64
C LEU A 103 -4.56 -13.59 -18.85
N LYS A 104 -5.80 -13.30 -18.42
CA LYS A 104 -6.96 -14.17 -18.70
C LYS A 104 -7.17 -14.35 -20.20
N SER A 105 -7.12 -13.27 -20.98
CA SER A 105 -7.34 -13.34 -22.43
C SER A 105 -6.28 -14.17 -23.17
N LYS A 106 -5.01 -14.15 -22.68
CA LYS A 106 -3.89 -14.88 -23.29
C LYS A 106 -3.77 -16.32 -22.83
N THR A 107 -4.13 -16.60 -21.59
CA THR A 107 -3.85 -17.92 -20.97
C THR A 107 -5.11 -18.76 -20.78
N GLY A 108 -6.30 -18.15 -20.78
CA GLY A 108 -7.57 -18.79 -20.45
C GLY A 108 -7.81 -18.99 -18.94
N TYR A 109 -6.80 -18.82 -18.09
CA TYR A 109 -6.89 -19.05 -16.64
C TYR A 109 -7.41 -17.83 -15.88
N GLU A 110 -8.22 -18.07 -14.84
CA GLU A 110 -8.57 -17.05 -13.84
C GLU A 110 -7.31 -16.54 -13.11
N VAL A 111 -7.15 -15.22 -13.03
CA VAL A 111 -6.00 -14.57 -12.42
C VAL A 111 -6.46 -13.50 -11.44
N ALA A 112 -5.82 -13.44 -10.28
CA ALA A 112 -6.00 -12.38 -9.31
C ALA A 112 -4.65 -11.85 -8.81
N ILE A 113 -4.63 -10.56 -8.49
CA ILE A 113 -3.52 -9.92 -7.76
C ILE A 113 -4.06 -9.60 -6.37
N VAL A 114 -3.39 -10.12 -5.36
CA VAL A 114 -3.80 -10.05 -3.96
C VAL A 114 -2.66 -9.51 -3.11
N ASP A 115 -3.03 -8.74 -2.10
CA ASP A 115 -2.17 -8.30 -1.01
C ASP A 115 -2.63 -9.00 0.26
N VAL A 116 -1.77 -9.83 0.84
CA VAL A 116 -2.08 -10.71 1.97
C VAL A 116 -1.09 -10.42 3.08
N ASN A 117 -1.58 -10.36 4.31
CA ASN A 117 -0.75 -10.12 5.48
C ASN A 117 -1.14 -11.00 6.67
N ASP A 118 -0.20 -11.15 7.60
CA ASP A 118 -0.29 -11.81 8.91
C ASP A 118 -1.54 -11.49 9.75
N LEU A 119 -2.24 -10.39 9.48
CA LEU A 119 -3.45 -9.99 10.22
C LEU A 119 -4.71 -10.74 9.72
N LYS A 120 -4.53 -11.84 8.98
CA LYS A 120 -5.60 -12.62 8.33
C LYS A 120 -6.46 -11.75 7.43
N ARG A 121 -5.84 -10.84 6.69
CA ARG A 121 -6.52 -9.99 5.70
C ARG A 121 -6.00 -10.29 4.32
N VAL A 122 -6.93 -10.59 3.43
CA VAL A 122 -6.70 -10.74 2.00
C VAL A 122 -7.35 -9.55 1.32
N GLN A 123 -6.55 -8.65 0.76
CA GLN A 123 -7.03 -7.55 -0.06
C GLN A 123 -6.86 -7.92 -1.54
N ILE A 124 -7.97 -8.08 -2.24
CA ILE A 124 -7.95 -8.33 -3.68
C ILE A 124 -7.74 -6.98 -4.40
N LEU A 125 -6.58 -6.80 -5.02
CA LEU A 125 -6.23 -5.59 -5.76
C LEU A 125 -6.83 -5.59 -7.17
N ALA A 126 -6.93 -6.77 -7.79
CA ALA A 126 -7.62 -7.00 -9.04
C ALA A 126 -7.94 -8.48 -9.23
N ALA A 127 -8.99 -8.77 -9.99
CA ALA A 127 -9.34 -10.13 -10.39
C ALA A 127 -9.95 -10.12 -11.79
N SER A 128 -9.56 -11.10 -12.62
CA SER A 128 -10.16 -11.30 -13.93
C SER A 128 -11.59 -11.83 -13.77
N PHE A 129 -12.43 -11.65 -14.79
CA PHE A 129 -13.77 -12.25 -14.82
C PHE A 129 -13.74 -13.77 -14.56
N GLY A 130 -14.65 -14.23 -13.68
CA GLY A 130 -14.80 -15.64 -13.30
C GLY A 130 -14.13 -16.04 -11.99
N VAL A 131 -13.26 -15.19 -11.42
CA VAL A 131 -12.63 -15.47 -10.11
C VAL A 131 -13.69 -15.48 -8.99
N ASP A 132 -13.74 -16.56 -8.23
CA ASP A 132 -14.50 -16.60 -6.98
C ASP A 132 -13.70 -15.92 -5.85
N HIS A 133 -14.07 -14.68 -5.56
CA HIS A 133 -13.44 -13.88 -4.51
C HIS A 133 -13.51 -14.53 -3.12
N LYS A 134 -14.63 -15.20 -2.78
CA LYS A 134 -14.78 -15.82 -1.45
C LYS A 134 -13.87 -17.02 -1.31
N HIS A 135 -13.82 -17.86 -2.35
CA HIS A 135 -12.92 -19.01 -2.34
C HIS A 135 -11.46 -18.57 -2.28
N LEU A 136 -11.09 -17.54 -3.03
CA LEU A 136 -9.75 -16.97 -3.02
C LEU A 136 -9.35 -16.41 -1.65
N GLU A 137 -10.23 -15.64 -1.00
CA GLU A 137 -9.98 -15.13 0.34
C GLU A 137 -9.82 -16.28 1.35
N MET A 138 -10.70 -17.28 1.31
CA MET A 138 -10.60 -18.45 2.19
C MET A 138 -9.32 -19.26 1.98
N ALA A 139 -8.86 -19.39 0.73
CA ALA A 139 -7.64 -20.11 0.41
C ALA A 139 -6.38 -19.41 0.91
N LEU A 140 -6.42 -18.08 1.04
CA LEU A 140 -5.24 -17.26 1.36
C LEU A 140 -5.26 -16.64 2.76
N ILE A 141 -6.35 -16.74 3.51
CA ILE A 141 -6.49 -16.10 4.83
C ILE A 141 -5.46 -16.60 5.86
N ASP A 142 -5.00 -17.84 5.71
CA ASP A 142 -3.99 -18.47 6.56
C ASP A 142 -2.59 -18.49 5.92
N ASN A 143 -2.38 -17.72 4.84
CA ASN A 143 -1.06 -17.54 4.26
C ASN A 143 -0.15 -16.80 5.26
N PRO A 144 1.00 -17.37 5.67
CA PRO A 144 1.90 -16.78 6.67
C PRO A 144 2.77 -15.64 6.08
N ALA A 145 2.18 -14.81 5.20
CA ALA A 145 2.85 -13.79 4.40
C ALA A 145 3.01 -12.46 5.12
#